data_AF-A0A510V061-F1
#
_entry.id   AF-A0A510V061-F1
#
_cell.length_a   1.000
_cell.length_b   1.000
_cell.length_c   1.000
_cell.angle_alpha   90.00
_cell.angle_beta   90.00
_cell.angle_gamma   90.00
#
_symmetry.space_group_name_H-M   'P 1'
#
loop_
_entity.id
_entity.type
_entity.pdbx_description
1 polymer ?
#
loop_
_entity_poly.entity_id
_entity_poly.type
_entity_poly.pdbx_seq_one_letter_code
_entity_poly.pdbx_strand_id
1 'polypeptide(L)' 'MSVLDDVLRVTRTGATPAAAARTLGVDEGLVLAALDHWERRGTLTRPPARADSSCSTCVATTPDVPLPLACTGCPLARR' A
#
# COMPACT_ATOMS: atom_id res chain seq x y z
N MET A 1 17.13 -9.60 -15.54
CA MET A 1 16.29 -9.11 -14.43
C MET A 1 17.14 -8.14 -13.63
N SER A 2 16.61 -6.96 -13.28
CA SER A 2 17.36 -5.97 -12.49
C SER A 2 16.96 -6.07 -11.01
N VAL A 3 17.90 -5.74 -10.12
CA VAL A 3 17.63 -5.70 -8.67
C VAL A 3 16.50 -4.72 -8.34
N LEU A 4 16.35 -3.62 -9.11
CA LEU A 4 15.24 -2.68 -8.95
C LEU A 4 13.88 -3.30 -9.25
N ASP A 5 13.78 -4.10 -10.31
CA ASP A 5 12.54 -4.80 -10.66
C ASP A 5 12.22 -5.90 -9.64
N ASP A 6 13.25 -6.58 -9.13
CA ASP A 6 13.10 -7.60 -8.08
C ASP A 6 12.61 -6.99 -6.76
N VAL A 7 13.15 -5.85 -6.34
CA VAL A 7 12.66 -5.08 -5.19
C VAL A 7 11.20 -4.66 -5.39
N LEU A 8 10.85 -4.16 -6.57
CA LEU A 8 9.47 -3.75 -6.87
C LEU A 8 8.50 -4.94 -6.81
N ARG A 9 8.91 -6.10 -7.35
CA ARG A 9 8.11 -7.33 -7.33
C ARG A 9 7.88 -7.84 -5.92
N VAL A 10 8.93 -7.89 -5.09
CA VAL A 10 8.82 -8.38 -3.71
C VAL A 10 8.00 -7.43 -2.85
N THR A 11 8.13 -6.12 -3.01
CA THR A 11 7.36 -5.16 -2.20
C THR A 11 5.88 -5.08 -2.61
N ARG A 12 5.53 -5.40 -3.86
CA ARG A 12 4.13 -5.53 -4.30
C ARG A 12 3.34 -6.62 -3.59
N THR A 13 4.01 -7.61 -2.98
CA THR A 13 3.34 -8.63 -2.16
C THR A 13 3.05 -8.15 -0.73
N GLY A 14 3.38 -6.89 -0.41
CA GLY A 14 3.24 -6.32 0.93
C GLY A 14 4.46 -6.53 1.82
N ALA A 15 5.57 -7.02 1.29
CA ALA A 15 6.81 -7.17 2.05
C ALA A 15 7.35 -5.80 2.53
N THR A 16 7.77 -5.73 3.79
CA THR A 16 8.48 -4.57 4.33
C THR A 16 9.88 -4.45 3.72
N PRO A 17 10.53 -3.26 3.73
CA PRO A 17 11.89 -3.10 3.20
C PRO A 17 12.90 -4.08 3.81
N ALA A 18 12.89 -4.25 5.14
CA ALA A 18 13.73 -5.22 5.84
C ALA A 18 13.42 -6.69 5.48
N ALA A 19 12.18 -7.04 5.15
CA ALA A 19 11.84 -8.37 4.65
C ALA A 19 12.36 -8.56 3.22
N ALA A 20 12.16 -7.57 2.35
CA ALA A 20 12.65 -7.60 0.97
C ALA A 20 14.19 -7.70 0.90
N ALA A 21 14.90 -6.95 1.74
CA ALA A 21 16.37 -7.02 1.86
C ALA A 21 16.85 -8.44 2.19
N ARG A 22 16.22 -9.08 3.19
CA ARG A 22 16.53 -10.46 3.57
C ARG A 22 16.17 -11.48 2.48
N THR A 23 15.05 -11.30 1.79
CA THR A 23 14.64 -12.18 0.69
C THR A 23 15.57 -12.09 -0.51
N LEU A 24 16.06 -10.89 -0.82
CA LEU A 24 16.90 -10.63 -2.00
C LEU A 24 18.40 -10.74 -1.70
N GLY A 25 18.80 -10.84 -0.42
CA GLY A 25 20.20 -10.90 -0.01
C GLY A 25 20.95 -9.58 -0.28
N VAL A 26 20.27 -8.44 -0.16
CA VAL A 26 20.82 -7.11 -0.44
C VAL A 26 20.71 -6.20 0.78
N ASP A 27 21.45 -5.10 0.76
CA ASP A 27 21.38 -4.07 1.79
C ASP A 27 20.00 -3.37 1.85
N GLU A 28 19.52 -3.06 3.05
CA GLU A 28 18.23 -2.38 3.21
C GLU A 28 18.23 -0.95 2.63
N GLY A 29 19.36 -0.25 2.69
CA GLY A 29 19.53 1.06 2.06
C GLY A 29 19.37 1.01 0.55
N LEU A 30 19.83 -0.07 -0.10
CA LEU A 30 19.58 -0.31 -1.52
C LEU A 30 18.08 -0.47 -1.82
N VAL A 31 17.38 -1.24 -0.98
CA VAL A 31 15.92 -1.43 -1.12
C VAL A 31 15.20 -0.10 -1.01
N LEU A 32 15.54 0.71 -0.01
CA LEU A 32 14.95 2.05 0.18
C LEU A 32 15.23 2.97 -1.01
N ALA A 33 16.46 2.99 -1.53
CA ALA A 33 16.83 3.78 -2.70
C ALA A 33 16.07 3.32 -3.97
N ALA A 34 15.89 2.01 -4.15
CA ALA A 34 15.10 1.47 -5.26
C ALA A 34 13.61 1.85 -5.15
N LEU A 35 13.05 1.84 -3.95
CA LEU A 35 11.66 2.30 -3.74
C LEU A 35 11.50 3.80 -4.00
N ASP A 36 12.44 4.64 -3.53
CA ASP A 36 12.45 6.08 -3.84
C ASP A 36 12.54 6.33 -5.35
N HIS A 37 13.37 5.58 -6.06
CA HIS A 37 13.44 5.63 -7.52
C HIS A 37 12.07 5.37 -8.17
N TRP A 38 11.37 4.31 -7.77
CA TRP A 38 10.07 3.96 -8.33
C TRP A 38 8.94 4.92 -7.91
N GLU A 39 9.03 5.53 -6.73
CA GLU A 39 8.13 6.59 -6.27
C GLU A 39 8.26 7.83 -7.16
N ARG A 40 9.50 8.29 -7.42
CA ARG A 40 9.77 9.42 -8.34
C ARG A 40 9.32 9.15 -9.77
N ARG A 41 9.31 7.88 -10.19
CA ARG A 41 8.82 7.44 -11.51
C ARG A 41 7.29 7.27 -11.56
N GLY A 42 6.59 7.51 -10.45
CA GLY A 42 5.14 7.35 -10.35
C GLY A 42 4.66 5.90 -10.44
N THR A 43 5.57 4.93 -10.27
CA THR A 43 5.26 3.49 -10.32
C THR A 43 4.78 2.97 -8.97
N LEU A 44 5.23 3.62 -7.88
CA LEU A 44 4.73 3.41 -6.53
C LEU A 44 3.98 4.65 -6.07
N THR A 45 2.72 4.47 -5.70
CA THR A 45 1.98 5.49 -4.97
C THR A 45 2.20 5.22 -3.50
N ARG A 46 3.03 6.03 -2.84
CA ARG A 46 3.10 6.00 -1.38
C ARG A 46 1.72 6.42 -0.87
N PRO A 47 1.03 5.61 -0.04
CA PRO A 47 -0.16 6.10 0.63
C PRO A 47 0.27 7.36 1.39
N PRO A 48 -0.48 8.48 1.27
CA PRO A 48 -0.10 9.72 1.90
C PRO A 48 0.21 9.43 3.36
N ALA A 49 1.39 9.92 3.82
CA ALA A 49 1.79 9.80 5.21
C ALA A 49 0.59 10.20 6.05
N ARG A 50 0.12 9.25 6.85
CA ARG A 50 -1.10 9.26 7.65
C ARG A 50 -1.15 10.54 8.49
N ALA A 51 -1.61 11.65 7.92
CA ALA A 51 -2.20 12.74 8.67
C ALA A 51 -3.50 12.15 9.21
N ASP A 52 -3.45 11.62 10.43
CA ASP A 52 -4.59 11.20 11.23
C ASP A 52 -5.63 10.37 10.47
N SER A 53 -5.30 9.15 10.05
CA SER A 53 -6.31 8.33 9.40
C SER A 53 -7.36 7.84 10.42
N SER A 54 -8.47 8.55 10.36
CA SER A 54 -9.86 8.20 10.64
C SER A 54 -10.39 7.03 9.78
N CYS A 55 -9.54 6.30 9.05
CA CYS A 55 -9.91 5.12 8.25
C CYS A 55 -9.66 3.78 8.98
N SER A 56 -9.79 3.73 10.30
CA SER A 56 -9.81 2.47 11.07
C SER A 56 -11.17 1.77 11.06
N THR A 57 -12.19 2.36 10.41
CA THR A 57 -13.59 1.89 10.44
C THR A 57 -13.98 0.92 9.33
N CYS A 58 -13.05 0.50 8.46
CA CYS A 58 -13.32 -0.59 7.50
C CYS A 58 -13.21 -1.99 8.14
N VAL A 59 -13.35 -2.10 9.46
CA VAL A 59 -13.65 -3.38 10.11
C VAL A 59 -15.00 -3.84 9.56
N ALA A 60 -15.00 -5.03 8.98
CA ALA A 60 -16.14 -5.71 8.38
C ALA A 60 -17.44 -5.36 9.12
N THR A 61 -18.28 -4.59 8.43
CA THR A 61 -19.56 -4.11 8.94
C THR A 61 -20.42 -5.34 9.18
N THR A 62 -20.77 -5.55 10.45
CA THR A 62 -21.92 -6.36 10.83
C THR A 62 -23.14 -5.93 9.99
N PRO A 63 -24.02 -6.85 9.57
CA PRO A 63 -25.05 -6.61 8.54
C PRO A 63 -26.18 -5.63 8.93
N ASP A 64 -26.03 -4.85 10.00
CA ASP A 64 -27.11 -4.08 10.62
C ASP A 64 -26.67 -2.64 10.98
N VAL A 65 -25.82 -2.02 10.14
CA VAL A 65 -25.52 -0.58 10.26
C VAL A 65 -26.12 0.16 9.08
N PRO A 66 -27.08 1.08 9.30
CA PRO A 66 -27.70 1.84 8.22
C PRO A 66 -26.65 2.72 7.53
N LEU A 67 -26.63 2.63 6.20
CA LEU A 67 -25.64 3.30 5.34
C LEU A 67 -25.66 4.82 5.61
N PRO A 68 -24.50 5.45 5.91
CA PRO A 68 -24.47 6.89 6.12
C PRO A 68 -24.96 7.62 4.87
N LEU A 69 -25.80 8.65 5.05
CA LEU A 69 -26.46 9.40 3.97
C LEU A 69 -25.51 9.89 2.86
N ALA A 70 -24.26 10.20 3.22
CA ALA A 70 -23.20 10.59 2.29
C ALA A 70 -22.84 9.52 1.24
N CYS A 71 -23.12 8.24 1.52
CA CYS A 71 -22.81 7.12 0.63
C CYS A 71 -23.99 6.67 -0.24
N THR A 72 -25.18 7.27 -0.09
CA THR A 72 -26.39 6.88 -0.83
C THR A 72 -26.30 7.08 -2.35
N GLY A 73 -25.38 7.93 -2.81
CA GLY A 73 -25.08 8.15 -4.23
C GLY A 73 -23.99 7.26 -4.83
N CYS A 74 -23.24 6.49 -4.02
CA CYS A 74 -22.10 5.72 -4.50
C CYS A 74 -22.55 4.40 -5.13
N PRO A 75 -22.24 4.13 -6.42
CA PRO A 75 -22.64 2.88 -7.09
C PRO A 75 -21.93 1.64 -6.51
N LEU A 76 -20.82 1.84 -5.80
CA LEU A 76 -20.08 0.77 -5.10
C LEU A 76 -20.71 0.36 -3.76
N ALA A 77 -21.58 1.20 -3.18
CA ALA A 77 -22.22 0.93 -1.88
C ALA A 77 -23.59 0.24 -1.98
N ARG A 78 -24.08 -0.01 -3.22
CA ARG A 78 -25.38 -0.65 -3.51
C ARG A 78 -25.25 -2.12 -3.91
N ARG A 79 -24.16 -2.80 -3.55
CA ARG A 79 -23.93 -4.22 -3.85
C ARG A 79 -24.04 -5.07 -2.61
#